data_AF-A0A2M7R4C5-F1
#
_entry.id   AF-A0A2M7R4C5-F1
#
_cell.length_a   1.000
_cell.length_b   1.000
_cell.length_c   1.000
_cell.angle_alpha   90.00
_cell.angle_beta   90.00
_cell.angle_gamma   90.00
#
_symmetry.space_group_name_H-M   'P 1'
#
loop_
_entity.id
_entity.type
_entity.pdbx_description
1 polymer ?
#
loop_
_entity_poly.entity_id
_entity_poly.type
_entity_poly.pdbx_seq_one_letter_code
_entity_poly.pdbx_strand_id
1 'polypeptide(L)' 'MAVVSDIVKLPLDYMWIDYDREADVLYISFQKPQRATKTIETDDDILIRKDNDKIVGITVLNASTR' A
#
# COMPACT_ATOMS: atom_id res chain seq x y z
N MET A 1 -11.36 -10.23 13.90
CA MET A 1 -11.88 -11.01 12.74
C MET A 1 -12.36 -10.15 11.57
N ALA A 2 -12.57 -8.82 11.71
CA ALA A 2 -13.00 -7.96 10.60
C ALA A 2 -11.96 -7.88 9.43
N VAL A 3 -10.68 -7.66 9.77
CA VAL A 3 -9.60 -7.48 8.79
C VAL A 3 -9.48 -8.63 7.78
N VAL A 4 -9.63 -9.89 8.22
CA VAL A 4 -9.52 -11.06 7.32
C VAL A 4 -10.65 -11.07 6.28
N SER A 5 -11.88 -10.80 6.71
CA SER A 5 -13.03 -10.73 5.80
C SER A 5 -12.86 -9.62 4.76
N ASP A 6 -12.31 -8.48 5.15
CA ASP A 6 -12.15 -7.35 4.24
C ASP A 6 -11.03 -7.60 3.23
N ILE A 7 -9.93 -8.23 3.65
CA ILE A 7 -8.85 -8.64 2.75
C ILE A 7 -9.34 -9.65 1.70
N VAL A 8 -10.15 -10.64 2.09
CA VAL A 8 -10.67 -11.67 1.15
C VAL A 8 -11.62 -11.09 0.10
N LYS A 9 -12.25 -9.94 0.37
CA LYS A 9 -13.14 -9.26 -0.59
C LYS A 9 -12.39 -8.40 -1.61
N LEU A 10 -11.09 -8.15 -1.42
CA LEU A 10 -10.31 -7.38 -2.37
C LEU A 10 -10.15 -8.17 -3.68
N PRO A 11 -10.32 -7.54 -4.85
CA PRO A 11 -10.16 -8.19 -6.15
C PRO A 11 -8.67 -8.31 -6.53
N LEU A 12 -7.85 -8.86 -5.63
CA LEU A 12 -6.40 -8.97 -5.75
C LEU A 12 -5.96 -10.41 -5.46
N ASP A 13 -5.21 -11.00 -6.38
CA ASP A 13 -4.69 -12.37 -6.19
C ASP A 13 -3.50 -12.42 -5.22
N TYR A 14 -2.70 -11.34 -5.18
CA TYR A 14 -1.49 -11.25 -4.37
C TYR A 14 -1.30 -9.84 -3.81
N MET A 15 -0.72 -9.78 -2.60
CA MET A 15 -0.28 -8.55 -1.97
C MET A 15 1.01 -8.81 -1.21
N TRP A 16 1.98 -7.90 -1.34
CA TRP A 16 3.21 -7.91 -0.56
C TRP A 16 3.18 -6.78 0.46
N ILE A 17 3.36 -7.13 1.72
CA ILE A 17 3.38 -6.19 2.84
C ILE A 17 4.78 -6.23 3.44
N ASP A 18 5.40 -5.06 3.58
CA ASP A 18 6.69 -4.89 4.23
C ASP A 18 6.60 -3.72 5.21
N TYR A 19 7.04 -3.91 6.44
CA TYR A 19 7.03 -2.88 7.46
C TYR A 19 8.47 -2.55 7.87
N ASP A 20 8.90 -1.36 7.47
CA ASP A 20 10.18 -0.80 7.87
C ASP A 20 10.02 -0.15 9.24
N ARG A 21 10.55 -0.81 10.27
CA ARG A 21 10.49 -0.36 11.66
C ARG A 21 11.39 0.84 11.94
N GLU A 22 12.48 1.01 11.19
CA GLU A 22 13.42 2.10 11.41
C GLU A 22 12.81 3.42 10.90
N ALA A 23 12.14 3.35 9.75
CA ALA A 23 11.45 4.51 9.16
C ALA A 23 10.02 4.73 9.67
N ASP A 24 9.42 3.76 10.37
CA ASP A 24 7.98 3.72 10.70
C ASP A 24 7.09 3.81 9.45
N VAL A 25 7.40 2.98 8.44
CA VAL A 25 6.72 2.99 7.14
C VAL A 25 6.22 1.60 6.75
N LEU A 26 4.94 1.51 6.39
CA LEU A 26 4.31 0.30 5.86
C LEU A 26 4.16 0.40 4.34
N TYR A 27 4.79 -0.52 3.63
CA TYR A 27 4.65 -0.68 2.18
C TYR A 27 3.67 -1.79 1.87
N ILE A 28 2.70 -1.48 1.01
CA ILE A 28 1.76 -2.45 0.46
C ILE A 28 1.90 -2.41 -1.07
N SER A 29 2.18 -3.53 -1.69
CA SER A 29 2.32 -3.64 -3.14
C SER A 29 1.33 -4.66 -3.69
N PHE A 30 0.67 -4.31 -4.80
CA PHE A 30 -0.37 -5.15 -5.44
C PHE A 30 0.12 -5.81 -6.74
N GLN A 31 1.30 -5.43 -7.22
CA GLN A 31 1.97 -6.08 -8.34
C GLN A 31 3.49 -6.09 -8.15
N LYS A 32 4.17 -7.07 -8.76
CA LYS A 32 5.63 -7.10 -8.89
C LYS A 32 6.02 -7.42 -10.34
N PRO A 33 6.99 -6.69 -10.94
CA PRO A 33 7.62 -5.47 -10.42
C PRO A 33 6.59 -4.33 -10.32
N GLN A 34 6.76 -3.42 -9.37
CA GLN A 34 5.70 -2.47 -9.04
C GLN A 34 5.44 -1.43 -10.15
N ARG A 35 6.49 -1.04 -10.91
CA ARG A 35 6.44 -0.15 -12.09
C ARG A 35 5.55 1.10 -11.91
N ALA A 36 5.57 1.73 -10.74
CA ALA A 36 4.83 2.96 -10.52
C ALA A 36 5.41 4.08 -11.41
N THR A 37 4.54 4.75 -12.17
CA THR A 37 4.89 5.92 -12.99
C THR A 37 4.52 7.22 -12.31
N LYS A 38 3.64 7.19 -11.30
CA LYS A 38 3.23 8.36 -10.52
C LYS A 38 2.98 7.98 -9.06
N THR A 39 3.31 8.90 -8.16
CA THR A 39 2.91 8.86 -6.75
C THR A 39 1.97 10.03 -6.49
N ILE A 40 0.89 9.77 -5.76
CA ILE A 40 -0.05 10.78 -5.27
C ILE A 40 0.10 10.80 -3.75
N GLU A 41 0.48 11.96 -3.22
CA GLU A 41 0.50 12.20 -1.78
C GLU A 41 -0.90 12.64 -1.34
N THR A 42 -1.33 12.14 -0.19
CA THR A 42 -2.59 12.53 0.44
C THR A 42 -2.29 13.26 1.74
N ASP A 43 -3.27 13.98 2.28
CA ASP A 43 -3.12 14.72 3.55
C ASP A 43 -3.00 13.80 4.78
N ASP A 44 -3.20 12.49 4.60
CA ASP A 44 -3.25 11.47 5.66
C ASP A 44 -1.97 10.59 5.71
N ASP A 45 -0.79 11.15 5.45
CA ASP A 45 0.50 10.41 5.42
C ASP A 45 0.49 9.14 4.55
N ILE A 46 -0.42 9.07 3.58
CA ILE A 46 -0.59 7.94 2.69
C ILE A 46 -0.13 8.37 1.30
N LEU A 47 0.79 7.58 0.72
CA LEU A 47 1.25 7.73 -0.65
C LEU A 47 0.63 6.63 -1.51
N ILE A 48 -0.13 7.03 -2.53
CA ILE A 48 -0.74 6.12 -3.48
C ILE A 48 0.18 6.01 -4.71
N ARG A 49 0.68 4.80 -4.96
CA ARG A 49 1.58 4.52 -6.08
C ARG A 49 0.75 4.00 -7.25
N LYS A 50 0.84 4.67 -8.41
CA LYS A 50 0.09 4.35 -9.62
C LYS A 50 1.00 4.00 -10.80
N ASP A 51 0.56 3.05 -11.61
CA ASP A 51 1.05 2.81 -12.97
C ASP A 51 -0.09 3.21 -13.92
N ASN A 52 0.07 4.37 -14.57
CA ASN A 52 -0.99 5.04 -15.32
C ASN A 52 -2.24 5.23 -14.42
N ASP A 53 -3.36 4.60 -14.76
CA ASP A 53 -4.61 4.71 -14.02
C ASP A 53 -4.76 3.66 -12.92
N LYS A 54 -3.88 2.64 -12.87
CA LYS A 54 -3.97 1.54 -11.90
C LYS A 54 -3.22 1.87 -10.62
N ILE A 55 -3.82 1.57 -9.48
CA ILE A 55 -3.13 1.60 -8.19
C ILE A 55 -2.29 0.33 -8.07
N VAL A 56 -0.99 0.50 -7.87
CA VAL A 56 -0.01 -0.61 -7.85
C VAL A 56 0.62 -0.79 -6.47
N GLY A 57 0.40 0.15 -5.57
CA GLY A 57 0.75 0.01 -4.16
C GLY A 57 0.37 1.24 -3.35
N ILE A 58 0.54 1.10 -2.04
CA ILE A 58 0.33 2.13 -1.02
C ILE A 58 1.57 2.17 -0.14
N THR A 59 1.95 3.35 0.32
CA THR A 59 2.92 3.54 1.39
C THR A 59 2.23 4.33 2.50
N VAL A 60 2.27 3.84 3.74
CA VAL A 60 1.73 4.53 4.91
C VAL A 60 2.91 4.99 5.75
N LEU A 61 3.07 6.29 5.93
CA LEU A 61 4.07 6.87 6.84
C LEU A 61 3.48 6.95 8.26
N ASN A 62 4.34 7.02 9.27
CA ASN A 62 3.96 7.02 10.69
C ASN A 62 3.04 5.84 11.05
N ALA A 63 3.29 4.67 10.45
CA ALA A 63 2.35 3.55 10.40
C ALA A 63 1.98 3.00 11.78
N SER A 64 2.90 3.09 12.74
CA SER A 64 2.71 2.62 14.12
C SER A 64 1.67 3.40 14.92
N THR A 65 1.34 4.63 14.48
CA THR A 65 0.41 5.54 15.18
C THR A 65 -0.98 5.61 14.53
N ARG A 66 -1.21 4.78 13.52
CA ARG A 66 -2.46 4.71 12.75
C ARG A 66 -3.44 3.67 13.31
#